data_AF-V5H2K9-F1
#
_entry.id   AF-V5H2K9-F1
#
_cell.length_a   1.000
_cell.length_b   1.000
_cell.length_c   1.000
_cell.angle_alpha   90.00
_cell.angle_beta   90.00
_cell.angle_gamma   90.00
#
_symmetry.space_group_name_H-M   'P 1'
#
loop_
_entity.id
_entity.type
_entity.pdbx_description
1 polymer ?
#
loop_
_entity_poly.entity_id
_entity_poly.type
_entity_poly.pdbx_seq_one_letter_code
_entity_poly.pdbx_strand_id
1 'polypeptide(L)'
;MGISRFVALLLCWNIFLAASEAAHCPDVEAFRPCTCDHEGINCMRANSTQELIRVFRTPGANEHESLWIQKTPIQSFPAGVLGDFKFRHVQLEINANLTAFDLGSLNNTKKFLVSISLFKNALSSFDFKGISSFPKLLTLNLGKNKLRTIPAQAFSHPTLETLVLSENPIVSVGSRAFAGLQSLKVLLLSGTRLTTLGDNSMRFLSDWPGLTIDLADSFISSISGTAFDGSAPQRLDLSGNNLTTLSRDVFMPLLVRMYHRSWQFGGEPMLALGNNPLSCYGCSFRWLVSLRKRRGFDSILFDFACRDGTPLHGLTNRKIRCDFNGPF
;
A
#
# COMPACT_ATOMS: atom_id res chain seq x y z
N MET A 1 -23.37 -66.18 12.73
CA MET A 1 -23.62 -65.02 13.62
C MET A 1 -22.38 -64.13 13.59
N GLY A 2 -22.42 -63.00 12.91
CA GLY A 2 -21.21 -62.19 12.70
C GLY A 2 -21.43 -60.94 11.86
N ILE A 3 -22.45 -60.15 12.22
CA ILE A 3 -22.63 -58.80 11.68
C ILE A 3 -22.72 -57.87 12.90
N SER A 4 -21.57 -57.46 13.45
CA SER A 4 -21.52 -56.35 14.43
C SER A 4 -20.08 -55.93 14.75
N ARG A 5 -19.28 -55.51 13.76
CA ARG A 5 -18.01 -54.78 14.04
C ARG A 5 -17.62 -53.68 13.05
N PHE A 6 -18.31 -53.53 11.91
CA PHE A 6 -17.90 -52.55 10.87
C PHE A 6 -18.64 -51.21 10.88
N VAL A 7 -19.69 -51.03 11.70
CA VAL A 7 -20.41 -49.74 11.78
C VAL A 7 -19.83 -48.80 12.86
N ALA A 8 -19.05 -49.32 13.81
CA ALA A 8 -18.49 -48.51 14.90
C ALA A 8 -17.27 -47.65 14.51
N LEU A 9 -16.51 -48.03 13.48
CA LEU A 9 -15.27 -47.33 13.09
C LEU A 9 -15.49 -46.10 12.20
N LEU A 10 -16.56 -46.09 11.38
CA LEU A 10 -16.91 -44.95 10.52
C LEU A 10 -17.62 -43.81 11.27
N LEU A 11 -18.30 -44.13 12.37
CA LEU A 11 -18.86 -43.13 13.28
C LEU A 11 -17.76 -42.44 14.10
N CYS A 12 -16.73 -43.17 14.55
CA CYS A 12 -15.62 -42.58 15.31
C CYS A 12 -14.75 -41.61 14.51
N TRP A 13 -14.54 -41.82 13.20
CA TRP A 13 -13.74 -40.89 12.37
C TRP A 13 -14.45 -39.57 12.05
N ASN A 14 -15.77 -39.60 11.80
CA ASN A 14 -16.56 -38.37 11.63
C ASN A 14 -16.70 -37.57 12.93
N ILE A 15 -16.76 -38.27 14.08
CA ILE A 15 -16.75 -37.64 15.41
C ILE A 15 -15.38 -37.00 15.70
N PHE A 16 -14.27 -37.58 15.24
CA PHE A 16 -12.92 -37.02 15.44
C PHE A 16 -12.64 -35.75 14.62
N LEU A 17 -13.14 -35.66 13.38
CA LEU A 17 -13.03 -34.43 12.59
C LEU A 17 -13.86 -33.29 13.18
N ALA A 18 -15.13 -33.55 13.52
CA ALA A 18 -16.00 -32.57 14.17
C ALA A 18 -15.52 -32.17 15.58
N ALA A 19 -14.91 -33.09 16.34
CA ALA A 19 -14.32 -32.79 17.64
C ALA A 19 -13.02 -31.98 17.55
N SER A 20 -12.30 -32.05 16.42
CA SER A 20 -11.08 -31.24 16.20
C SER A 20 -11.39 -29.78 15.85
N GLU A 21 -12.52 -29.52 15.19
CA GLU A 21 -13.01 -28.16 14.90
C GLU A 21 -13.56 -27.46 16.16
N ALA A 22 -14.24 -28.21 17.04
CA ALA A 22 -14.80 -27.68 18.29
C ALA A 22 -13.74 -27.20 19.31
N ALA A 23 -12.48 -27.64 19.20
CA ALA A 23 -11.40 -27.24 20.10
C ALA A 23 -10.78 -25.87 19.78
N HIS A 24 -11.02 -25.34 18.57
CA HIS A 24 -10.35 -24.14 18.07
C HIS A 24 -11.24 -22.89 18.07
N CYS A 25 -12.52 -23.02 18.42
CA CYS A 25 -13.48 -21.91 18.42
C CYS A 25 -14.11 -21.67 19.81
N PRO A 26 -14.49 -20.42 20.12
CA PRO A 26 -15.35 -20.13 21.26
C PRO A 26 -16.72 -20.79 21.14
N ASP A 27 -17.47 -20.83 22.26
CA ASP A 27 -18.84 -21.33 22.28
C ASP A 27 -19.72 -20.65 21.22
N VAL A 28 -20.31 -21.45 20.34
CA VAL A 28 -20.97 -20.97 19.12
C VAL A 28 -22.15 -20.04 19.40
N GLU A 29 -22.95 -20.33 20.43
CA GLU A 29 -24.13 -19.52 20.75
C GLU A 29 -23.74 -18.22 21.45
N ALA A 30 -22.80 -18.26 22.39
CA ALA A 30 -22.28 -17.06 23.05
C ALA A 30 -21.57 -16.11 22.08
N PHE A 31 -20.93 -16.65 21.03
CA PHE A 31 -20.15 -15.88 20.06
C PHE A 31 -20.97 -15.20 18.97
N ARG A 32 -22.27 -15.48 18.86
CA ARG A 32 -23.17 -14.77 17.92
C ARG A 32 -23.18 -13.26 18.23
N PRO A 33 -23.26 -12.38 17.21
CA PRO A 33 -23.53 -12.67 15.80
C PRO A 33 -22.31 -13.09 14.98
N CYS A 34 -21.12 -13.14 15.58
CA CYS A 34 -19.92 -13.62 14.91
C CYS A 34 -19.94 -15.15 14.77
N THR A 35 -19.19 -15.66 13.81
CA THR A 35 -18.96 -17.09 13.59
C THR A 35 -17.46 -17.37 13.60
N CYS A 36 -17.10 -18.62 13.89
CA CYS A 36 -15.71 -19.05 13.93
C CYS A 36 -15.58 -20.38 13.17
N ASP A 37 -14.50 -20.52 12.42
CA ASP A 37 -14.07 -21.73 11.73
C ASP A 37 -12.53 -21.85 11.74
N HIS A 38 -11.99 -22.77 10.95
CA HIS A 38 -10.55 -23.00 10.86
C HIS A 38 -9.77 -21.85 10.18
N GLU A 39 -10.43 -20.98 9.43
CA GLU A 39 -9.80 -19.80 8.81
C GLU A 39 -9.79 -18.60 9.77
N GLY A 40 -10.72 -18.55 10.71
CA GLY A 40 -10.71 -17.60 11.81
C GLY A 40 -12.09 -17.11 12.21
N ILE A 41 -12.20 -15.82 12.54
CA ILE A 41 -13.42 -15.21 13.10
C ILE A 41 -14.06 -14.23 12.13
N ASN A 42 -15.34 -14.45 11.87
CA ASN A 42 -16.16 -13.61 11.00
C ASN A 42 -17.22 -12.87 11.81
N CYS A 43 -17.15 -11.55 11.80
CA CYS A 43 -18.04 -10.65 12.53
C CYS A 43 -18.79 -9.69 11.60
N MET A 44 -19.02 -10.07 10.33
CA MET A 44 -19.75 -9.25 9.35
C MET A 44 -21.22 -8.98 9.72
N ARG A 45 -21.79 -9.74 10.66
CA ARG A 45 -23.16 -9.55 11.18
C ARG A 45 -23.22 -8.70 12.45
N ALA A 46 -22.08 -8.20 12.94
CA ALA A 46 -22.07 -7.31 14.10
C ALA A 46 -22.70 -5.96 13.75
N ASN A 47 -23.62 -5.50 14.59
CA ASN A 47 -24.39 -4.28 14.39
C ASN A 47 -23.88 -3.11 15.24
N SER A 48 -22.95 -3.34 16.16
CA SER A 48 -22.34 -2.28 16.96
C SER A 48 -20.97 -2.68 17.50
N THR A 49 -20.18 -1.68 17.89
CA THR A 49 -18.91 -1.91 18.61
C THR A 49 -19.17 -2.61 19.96
N GLN A 50 -20.30 -2.33 20.63
CA GLN A 50 -20.69 -2.98 21.88
C GLN A 50 -20.92 -4.48 21.72
N GLU A 51 -21.48 -4.93 20.59
CA GLU A 51 -21.61 -6.35 20.29
C GLU A 51 -20.24 -7.02 20.14
N LEU A 52 -19.29 -6.38 19.45
CA LEU A 52 -17.93 -6.90 19.33
C LEU A 52 -17.28 -7.04 20.72
N ILE A 53 -17.39 -6.01 21.57
CA ILE A 53 -16.86 -6.05 22.94
C ILE A 53 -17.45 -7.22 23.74
N ARG A 54 -18.76 -7.47 23.60
CA ARG A 54 -19.42 -8.60 24.27
C ARG A 54 -18.87 -9.93 23.76
N VAL A 55 -18.83 -10.10 22.44
CA VAL A 55 -18.41 -11.35 21.78
C VAL A 55 -16.96 -11.70 22.13
N PHE A 56 -16.04 -10.73 22.06
CA PHE A 56 -14.62 -10.95 22.36
C PHE A 56 -14.27 -11.03 23.87
N ARG A 57 -15.28 -11.05 24.75
CA ARG A 57 -15.15 -11.44 26.16
C ARG A 57 -15.59 -12.88 26.43
N THR A 58 -16.08 -13.58 25.40
CA THR A 58 -16.50 -14.98 25.52
C THR A 58 -15.28 -15.85 25.82
N PRO A 59 -15.31 -16.68 26.88
CA PRO A 59 -14.25 -17.63 27.15
C PRO A 59 -14.11 -18.66 26.01
N GLY A 60 -12.88 -19.07 25.71
CA GLY A 60 -12.61 -20.10 24.71
C GLY A 60 -11.28 -19.89 24.01
N ALA A 61 -11.09 -20.60 22.90
CA ALA A 61 -9.94 -20.43 22.03
C ALA A 61 -9.87 -18.99 21.48
N ASN A 62 -8.74 -18.34 21.69
CA ASN A 62 -8.56 -16.91 21.43
C ASN A 62 -7.40 -16.60 20.47
N GLU A 63 -6.75 -17.61 19.91
CA GLU A 63 -5.73 -17.44 18.88
C GLU A 63 -6.28 -17.94 17.55
N HIS A 64 -6.36 -17.04 16.57
CA HIS A 64 -7.01 -17.30 15.28
C HIS A 64 -6.15 -16.75 14.14
N GLU A 65 -6.25 -17.35 12.96
CA GLU A 65 -5.47 -16.89 11.80
C GLU A 65 -5.95 -15.50 11.37
N SER A 66 -7.27 -15.33 11.19
CA SER A 66 -7.85 -14.12 10.62
C SER A 66 -9.06 -13.59 11.38
N LEU A 67 -9.29 -12.28 11.27
CA LEU A 67 -10.49 -11.59 11.73
C LEU A 67 -11.10 -10.80 10.57
N TRP A 68 -12.39 -11.00 10.31
CA TRP A 68 -13.16 -10.25 9.31
C TRP A 68 -14.30 -9.45 9.95
N ILE A 69 -14.26 -8.14 9.76
CA ILE A 69 -15.34 -7.21 10.14
C ILE A 69 -15.61 -6.34 8.92
N GLN A 70 -16.63 -6.69 8.16
CA GLN A 70 -16.94 -6.01 6.91
C GLN A 70 -18.40 -5.68 6.77
N LYS A 71 -18.69 -4.56 6.09
CA LYS A 71 -20.06 -4.08 5.82
C LYS A 71 -20.89 -3.94 7.10
N THR A 72 -20.25 -3.59 8.20
CA THR A 72 -20.89 -3.34 9.50
C THR A 72 -21.13 -1.84 9.71
N PRO A 73 -22.12 -1.44 10.52
CA PRO A 73 -22.39 -0.03 10.80
C PRO A 73 -21.53 0.55 11.94
N ILE A 74 -20.48 -0.16 12.36
CA ILE A 74 -19.60 0.29 13.45
C ILE A 74 -18.96 1.63 13.12
N GLN A 75 -18.85 2.49 14.13
CA GLN A 75 -18.34 3.85 13.96
C GLN A 75 -16.92 4.03 14.49
N SER A 76 -16.55 3.22 15.48
CA SER A 76 -15.24 3.25 16.10
C SER A 76 -14.77 1.84 16.46
N PHE A 77 -13.45 1.68 16.49
CA PHE A 77 -12.79 0.46 16.92
C PHE A 77 -11.76 0.79 18.02
N PRO A 78 -12.21 0.91 19.28
CA PRO A 78 -11.42 1.42 20.39
C PRO A 78 -10.43 0.37 20.93
N ALA A 79 -9.46 0.82 21.74
CA ALA A 79 -8.57 -0.08 22.45
C ALA A 79 -9.31 -1.15 23.26
N GLY A 80 -8.78 -2.37 23.27
CA GLY A 80 -9.34 -3.51 24.02
C GLY A 80 -10.64 -4.10 23.46
N VAL A 81 -11.16 -3.62 22.33
CA VAL A 81 -12.40 -4.15 21.71
C VAL A 81 -12.35 -5.65 21.40
N LEU A 82 -11.15 -6.18 21.16
CA LEU A 82 -10.91 -7.61 20.88
C LEU A 82 -10.57 -8.45 22.12
N GLY A 83 -10.62 -7.88 23.32
CA GLY A 83 -10.24 -8.60 24.54
C GLY A 83 -8.86 -9.26 24.40
N ASP A 84 -8.75 -10.52 24.80
CA ASP A 84 -7.51 -11.31 24.74
C ASP A 84 -7.28 -12.02 23.41
N PHE A 85 -8.13 -11.79 22.41
CA PHE A 85 -8.02 -12.45 21.12
C PHE A 85 -6.79 -11.95 20.33
N LYS A 86 -6.17 -12.88 19.61
CA LYS A 86 -4.95 -12.67 18.82
C LYS A 86 -5.17 -13.14 17.40
N PHE A 87 -4.70 -12.35 16.44
CA PHE A 87 -4.90 -12.59 15.01
C PHE A 87 -3.61 -12.44 14.19
N ARG A 88 -3.41 -13.20 13.12
CA ARG A 88 -2.31 -12.88 12.18
C ARG A 88 -2.75 -11.86 11.14
N HIS A 89 -4.02 -11.92 10.75
CA HIS A 89 -4.60 -11.08 9.73
C HIS A 89 -5.86 -10.40 10.26
N VAL A 90 -5.93 -9.07 10.14
CA VAL A 90 -7.07 -8.29 10.61
C VAL A 90 -7.64 -7.50 9.43
N GLN A 91 -8.88 -7.79 9.06
CA GLN A 91 -9.60 -7.17 7.93
C GLN A 91 -10.85 -6.43 8.44
N LEU A 92 -10.72 -5.14 8.69
CA LEU A 92 -11.83 -4.25 8.99
C LEU A 92 -12.13 -3.43 7.74
N GLU A 93 -12.84 -3.99 6.77
CA GLU A 93 -13.00 -3.39 5.46
C GLU A 93 -14.45 -2.97 5.15
N ILE A 94 -14.62 -1.93 4.35
CA ILE A 94 -15.94 -1.55 3.80
C ILE A 94 -16.94 -1.21 4.93
N ASN A 95 -16.47 -0.64 6.04
CA ASN A 95 -17.32 -0.13 7.12
C ASN A 95 -17.47 1.38 6.95
N ALA A 96 -18.50 1.78 6.18
CA ALA A 96 -18.65 3.15 5.68
C ALA A 96 -18.70 4.24 6.77
N ASN A 97 -19.05 3.85 8.00
CA ASN A 97 -19.17 4.76 9.15
C ASN A 97 -17.98 4.69 10.11
N LEU A 98 -17.00 3.81 9.88
CA LEU A 98 -15.85 3.65 10.76
C LEU A 98 -14.89 4.85 10.59
N THR A 99 -14.95 5.79 11.52
CA THR A 99 -14.19 7.06 11.49
C THR A 99 -12.99 7.06 12.44
N ALA A 100 -12.98 6.18 13.44
CA ALA A 100 -11.91 6.07 14.43
C ALA A 100 -11.44 4.63 14.60
N PHE A 101 -10.13 4.41 14.48
CA PHE A 101 -9.48 3.13 14.72
C PHE A 101 -8.28 3.34 15.65
N ASP A 102 -8.28 2.65 16.78
CA ASP A 102 -7.21 2.70 17.78
C ASP A 102 -6.32 1.48 17.64
N LEU A 103 -5.01 1.67 17.41
CA LEU A 103 -4.04 0.56 17.33
C LEU A 103 -3.94 -0.24 18.63
N GLY A 104 -4.34 0.34 19.77
CA GLY A 104 -4.47 -0.34 21.05
C GLY A 104 -5.49 -1.49 21.02
N SER A 105 -6.40 -1.52 20.05
CA SER A 105 -7.32 -2.65 19.82
C SER A 105 -6.57 -3.94 19.47
N LEU A 106 -5.35 -3.83 18.94
CA LEU A 106 -4.52 -4.95 18.48
C LEU A 106 -3.33 -5.24 19.42
N ASN A 107 -3.34 -4.70 20.65
CA ASN A 107 -2.21 -4.84 21.59
C ASN A 107 -1.81 -6.28 21.88
N ASN A 108 -2.79 -7.18 22.05
CA ASN A 108 -2.55 -8.61 22.30
C ASN A 108 -1.98 -9.35 21.08
N THR A 109 -2.05 -8.71 19.91
CA THR A 109 -1.67 -9.29 18.63
C THR A 109 -0.29 -8.83 18.14
N LYS A 110 0.37 -7.89 18.85
CA LYS A 110 1.66 -7.27 18.43
C LYS A 110 2.73 -8.23 17.90
N LYS A 111 2.90 -9.38 18.56
CA LYS A 111 3.95 -10.37 18.23
C LYS A 111 3.59 -11.30 17.06
N PHE A 112 2.37 -11.22 16.55
CA PHE A 112 1.81 -12.17 15.57
C PHE A 112 1.23 -11.48 14.33
N LEU A 113 0.81 -10.22 14.46
CA LEU A 113 0.16 -9.49 13.38
C LEU A 113 1.06 -9.39 12.15
N VAL A 114 0.58 -9.93 11.03
CA VAL A 114 1.25 -9.93 9.73
C VAL A 114 0.58 -8.91 8.79
N SER A 115 -0.73 -8.77 8.83
CA SER A 115 -1.43 -7.78 7.99
C SER A 115 -2.60 -7.10 8.68
N ILE A 116 -2.74 -5.80 8.41
CA ILE A 116 -3.94 -5.01 8.74
C ILE A 116 -4.50 -4.44 7.45
N SER A 117 -5.80 -4.64 7.22
CA SER A 117 -6.55 -3.92 6.21
C SER A 117 -7.69 -3.13 6.85
N LEU A 118 -7.64 -1.81 6.65
CA LEU A 118 -8.67 -0.83 6.99
C LEU A 118 -9.26 -0.22 5.72
N PHE A 119 -9.28 -1.00 4.63
CA PHE A 119 -9.69 -0.55 3.31
C PHE A 119 -11.15 -0.08 3.29
N LYS A 120 -11.42 1.03 2.59
CA LYS A 120 -12.77 1.54 2.34
C LYS A 120 -13.59 1.79 3.62
N ASN A 121 -12.96 2.42 4.61
CA ASN A 121 -13.65 2.99 5.78
C ASN A 121 -13.74 4.52 5.64
N ALA A 122 -13.97 5.23 6.74
CA ALA A 122 -14.09 6.69 6.79
C ALA A 122 -13.01 7.36 7.66
N LEU A 123 -11.83 6.74 7.79
CA LEU A 123 -10.76 7.25 8.66
C LEU A 123 -10.21 8.58 8.13
N SER A 124 -10.31 9.64 8.93
CA SER A 124 -9.73 10.95 8.63
C SER A 124 -8.31 11.12 9.19
N SER A 125 -7.91 10.25 10.11
CA SER A 125 -6.59 10.24 10.75
C SER A 125 -6.15 8.80 11.04
N PHE A 126 -4.84 8.60 11.13
CA PHE A 126 -4.25 7.32 11.49
C PHE A 126 -2.92 7.55 12.22
N ASP A 127 -2.62 6.76 13.25
CA ASP A 127 -1.34 6.81 13.95
C ASP A 127 -0.27 6.02 13.17
N PHE A 128 0.34 6.69 12.20
CA PHE A 128 1.38 6.10 11.35
C PHE A 128 2.60 5.63 12.13
N LYS A 129 2.97 6.30 13.23
CA LYS A 129 4.15 5.93 14.02
C LYS A 129 3.87 4.71 14.90
N GLY A 130 2.65 4.60 15.43
CA GLY A 130 2.21 3.49 16.27
C GLY A 130 2.39 2.12 15.63
N ILE A 131 2.38 2.03 14.29
CA ILE A 131 2.59 0.75 13.59
C ILE A 131 3.93 0.10 13.93
N SER A 132 4.94 0.88 14.31
CA SER A 132 6.26 0.37 14.76
C SER A 132 6.16 -0.63 15.94
N SER A 133 5.05 -0.62 16.67
CA SER A 133 4.77 -1.57 17.77
C SER A 133 4.47 -3.01 17.31
N PHE A 134 4.34 -3.26 16.01
CA PHE A 134 3.92 -4.55 15.42
C PHE A 134 5.05 -5.19 14.61
N PRO A 135 6.13 -5.71 15.21
CA PRO A 135 7.39 -6.05 14.53
C PRO A 135 7.29 -7.04 13.36
N LYS A 136 6.19 -7.80 13.25
CA LYS A 136 5.94 -8.76 12.16
C LYS A 136 5.00 -8.24 11.07
N LEU A 137 4.56 -6.98 11.15
CA LEU A 137 3.61 -6.42 10.20
C LEU A 137 4.29 -6.25 8.83
N LEU A 138 3.81 -6.98 7.84
CA LEU A 138 4.30 -6.94 6.47
C LEU A 138 3.39 -6.11 5.56
N THR A 139 2.09 -6.06 5.85
CA THR A 139 1.10 -5.38 4.99
C THR A 139 0.21 -4.44 5.78
N LEU A 140 0.10 -3.20 5.33
CA LEU A 140 -0.84 -2.20 5.84
C LEU A 140 -1.65 -1.62 4.67
N ASN A 141 -2.97 -1.83 4.71
CA ASN A 141 -3.89 -1.26 3.74
C ASN A 141 -4.79 -0.20 4.38
N LEU A 142 -4.63 1.04 3.95
CA LEU A 142 -5.40 2.23 4.35
C LEU A 142 -6.15 2.84 3.15
N GLY A 143 -6.25 2.12 2.03
CA GLY A 143 -6.85 2.62 0.79
C GLY A 143 -8.33 3.00 0.94
N LYS A 144 -8.81 3.92 0.10
CA LYS A 144 -10.20 4.43 0.07
C LYS A 144 -10.71 4.95 1.43
N ASN A 145 -9.86 5.61 2.22
CA ASN A 145 -10.26 6.31 3.45
C ASN A 145 -10.42 7.83 3.20
N LYS A 146 -10.36 8.64 4.25
CA LYS A 146 -10.47 10.12 4.21
C LYS A 146 -9.18 10.81 4.68
N LEU A 147 -8.04 10.12 4.60
CA LEU A 147 -6.74 10.67 5.00
C LEU A 147 -6.35 11.83 4.08
N ARG A 148 -5.94 12.97 4.66
CA ARG A 148 -5.60 14.19 3.90
C ARG A 148 -4.12 14.47 3.81
N THR A 149 -3.31 13.97 4.73
CA THR A 149 -1.87 14.24 4.78
C THR A 149 -1.11 13.02 5.27
N ILE A 150 0.14 12.88 4.81
CA ILE A 150 1.11 11.97 5.39
C ILE A 150 2.18 12.83 6.06
N PRO A 151 2.32 12.79 7.40
CA PRO A 151 3.31 13.60 8.11
C PRO A 151 4.76 13.33 7.69
N ALA A 152 5.66 14.26 7.99
CA ALA A 152 7.10 14.01 7.87
C ALA A 152 7.51 12.87 8.81
N GLN A 153 8.39 11.98 8.33
CA GLN A 153 8.82 10.79 9.08
C GLN A 153 7.63 9.98 9.66
N ALA A 154 6.54 9.90 8.91
CA ALA A 154 5.31 9.22 9.34
C ALA A 154 5.56 7.75 9.70
N PHE A 155 6.39 7.06 8.92
CA PHE A 155 6.62 5.63 9.07
C PHE A 155 8.01 5.32 9.58
N SER A 156 8.07 4.41 10.56
CA SER A 156 9.30 3.82 11.10
C SER A 156 9.06 2.34 11.34
N HIS A 157 9.04 1.55 10.27
CA HIS A 157 8.71 0.13 10.33
C HIS A 157 9.57 -0.65 9.34
N PRO A 158 10.70 -1.22 9.81
CA PRO A 158 11.72 -1.75 8.90
C PRO A 158 11.23 -2.97 8.12
N THR A 159 10.30 -3.78 8.66
CA THR A 159 9.80 -5.03 8.07
C THR A 159 8.59 -4.86 7.16
N LEU A 160 8.00 -3.66 7.06
CA LEU A 160 6.79 -3.45 6.27
C LEU A 160 7.12 -3.56 4.78
N GLU A 161 6.42 -4.43 4.07
CA GLU A 161 6.67 -4.74 2.66
C GLU A 161 5.65 -4.07 1.73
N THR A 162 4.40 -3.94 2.17
CA THR A 162 3.31 -3.38 1.35
C THR A 162 2.56 -2.31 2.10
N LEU A 163 2.46 -1.13 1.50
CA LEU A 163 1.69 0.00 2.01
C LEU A 163 0.71 0.49 0.93
N VAL A 164 -0.58 0.42 1.23
CA VAL A 164 -1.65 0.89 0.34
C VAL A 164 -2.31 2.12 0.94
N LEU A 165 -2.25 3.23 0.22
CA LEU A 165 -2.82 4.53 0.58
C LEU A 165 -3.69 5.13 -0.54
N SER A 166 -3.82 4.41 -1.67
CA SER A 166 -4.58 4.83 -2.85
C SER A 166 -6.01 5.28 -2.52
N GLU A 167 -6.51 6.20 -3.34
CA GLU A 167 -7.88 6.73 -3.28
C GLU A 167 -8.23 7.39 -1.92
N ASN A 168 -7.22 7.91 -1.22
CA ASN A 168 -7.42 8.87 -0.14
C ASN A 168 -7.31 10.30 -0.69
N PRO A 169 -7.99 11.30 -0.10
CA PRO A 169 -7.87 12.70 -0.49
C PRO A 169 -6.56 13.35 0.01
N ILE A 170 -5.42 12.64 -0.11
CA ILE A 170 -4.11 13.10 0.36
C ILE A 170 -3.62 14.23 -0.52
N VAL A 171 -3.37 15.40 0.08
CA VAL A 171 -2.90 16.61 -0.61
C VAL A 171 -1.40 16.86 -0.41
N SER A 172 -0.79 16.24 0.60
CA SER A 172 0.65 16.40 0.85
C SER A 172 1.28 15.18 1.51
N VAL A 173 2.54 14.93 1.14
CA VAL A 173 3.45 13.99 1.79
C VAL A 173 4.63 14.77 2.37
N GLY A 174 4.84 14.62 3.67
CA GLY A 174 5.94 15.25 4.39
C GLY A 174 7.31 14.67 4.01
N SER A 175 8.34 15.44 4.32
CA SER A 175 9.72 15.04 4.04
C SER A 175 10.07 13.72 4.74
N ARG A 176 10.74 12.81 4.03
CA ARG A 176 11.19 11.49 4.54
C ARG A 176 10.06 10.65 5.15
N ALA A 177 8.81 10.83 4.71
CA ALA A 177 7.65 10.10 5.23
C ALA A 177 7.84 8.58 5.22
N PHE A 178 8.46 8.04 4.15
CA PHE A 178 8.66 6.61 3.92
C PHE A 178 10.08 6.12 4.20
N ALA A 179 10.98 6.98 4.68
CA ALA A 179 12.40 6.64 4.81
C ALA A 179 12.64 5.49 5.82
N GLY A 180 11.77 5.31 6.81
CA GLY A 180 11.85 4.22 7.79
C GLY A 180 11.31 2.86 7.32
N LEU A 181 10.93 2.72 6.03
CA LEU A 181 10.37 1.49 5.46
C LEU A 181 11.44 0.73 4.64
N GLN A 182 12.37 0.08 5.35
CA GLN A 182 13.58 -0.52 4.74
C GLN A 182 13.31 -1.80 3.92
N SER A 183 12.25 -2.55 4.22
CA SER A 183 11.84 -3.73 3.45
C SER A 183 10.71 -3.44 2.47
N LEU A 184 10.37 -2.17 2.22
CA LEU A 184 9.25 -1.82 1.36
C LEU A 184 9.46 -2.36 -0.06
N LYS A 185 8.45 -3.09 -0.55
CA LYS A 185 8.38 -3.64 -1.90
C LYS A 185 7.35 -2.90 -2.74
N VAL A 186 6.24 -2.51 -2.15
CA VAL A 186 5.11 -1.89 -2.85
C VAL A 186 4.57 -0.70 -2.05
N LEU A 187 4.48 0.45 -2.72
CA LEU A 187 3.76 1.63 -2.25
C LEU A 187 2.70 2.04 -3.28
N LEU A 188 1.44 2.04 -2.87
CA LEU A 188 0.33 2.50 -3.71
C LEU A 188 -0.24 3.81 -3.19
N LEU A 189 -0.12 4.87 -3.98
CA LEU A 189 -0.60 6.23 -3.73
C LEU A 189 -1.46 6.77 -4.90
N SER A 190 -1.92 5.89 -5.79
CA SER A 190 -2.75 6.26 -6.93
C SER A 190 -4.10 6.87 -6.53
N GLY A 191 -4.65 7.74 -7.39
CA GLY A 191 -5.94 8.36 -7.15
C GLY A 191 -5.98 9.27 -5.92
N THR A 192 -4.82 9.82 -5.52
CA THR A 192 -4.74 10.82 -4.44
C THR A 192 -4.95 12.24 -5.00
N ARG A 193 -4.71 13.28 -4.20
CA ARG A 193 -4.85 14.70 -4.60
C ARG A 193 -3.52 15.45 -4.48
N LEU A 194 -2.42 14.73 -4.70
CA LEU A 194 -1.05 15.24 -4.61
C LEU A 194 -0.73 16.16 -5.80
N THR A 195 -0.87 17.47 -5.62
CA THR A 195 -0.46 18.42 -6.67
C THR A 195 1.05 18.58 -6.79
N THR A 196 1.80 18.26 -5.72
CA THR A 196 3.25 18.45 -5.66
C THR A 196 3.96 17.32 -4.92
N LEU A 197 5.17 16.97 -5.37
CA LEU A 197 6.12 16.17 -4.59
C LEU A 197 7.21 17.08 -4.02
N GLY A 198 7.21 17.27 -2.70
CA GLY A 198 8.16 18.12 -1.98
C GLY A 198 9.52 17.45 -1.74
N ASP A 199 10.43 18.18 -1.11
CA ASP A 199 11.80 17.74 -0.82
C ASP A 199 11.85 16.44 -0.02
N ASN A 200 12.56 15.43 -0.55
CA ASN A 200 12.68 14.10 0.04
C ASN A 200 11.33 13.43 0.37
N SER A 201 10.21 13.87 -0.20
CA SER A 201 8.88 13.29 0.08
C SER A 201 8.75 11.85 -0.42
N MET A 202 9.49 11.50 -1.48
CA MET A 202 9.58 10.17 -2.08
C MET A 202 10.98 9.60 -1.89
N ARG A 203 11.58 9.85 -0.72
CA ARG A 203 12.85 9.24 -0.33
C ARG A 203 12.63 7.89 0.34
N PHE A 204 13.20 6.85 -0.25
CA PHE A 204 13.16 5.47 0.25
C PHE A 204 14.57 5.02 0.64
N LEU A 205 14.69 4.34 1.77
CA LEU A 205 15.90 3.63 2.18
C LEU A 205 15.78 2.12 1.92
N SER A 206 14.79 1.71 1.12
CA SER A 206 14.58 0.31 0.78
C SER A 206 15.60 -0.17 -0.26
N ASP A 207 16.35 -1.20 0.14
CA ASP A 207 17.29 -1.90 -0.73
C ASP A 207 16.63 -3.02 -1.56
N TRP A 208 15.29 -3.16 -1.49
CA TRP A 208 14.55 -4.12 -2.30
C TRP A 208 14.67 -3.85 -3.82
N PRO A 209 15.24 -4.79 -4.61
CA PRO A 209 15.46 -4.58 -6.04
C PRO A 209 14.18 -4.35 -6.85
N GLY A 210 13.04 -4.87 -6.40
CA GLY A 210 11.76 -4.80 -7.08
C GLY A 210 10.81 -3.70 -6.57
N LEU A 211 11.34 -2.64 -5.94
CA LEU A 211 10.51 -1.60 -5.34
C LEU A 211 9.59 -0.96 -6.40
N THR A 212 8.29 -1.04 -6.16
CA THR A 212 7.24 -0.49 -7.01
C THR A 212 6.52 0.64 -6.28
N ILE A 213 6.44 1.80 -6.94
CA ILE A 213 5.76 3.00 -6.45
C ILE A 213 4.72 3.40 -7.49
N ASP A 214 3.48 3.46 -7.06
CA ASP A 214 2.36 3.92 -7.88
C ASP A 214 1.88 5.29 -7.39
N LEU A 215 2.02 6.30 -8.25
CA LEU A 215 1.54 7.69 -8.06
C LEU A 215 0.60 8.10 -9.21
N ALA A 216 -0.02 7.12 -9.90
CA ALA A 216 -0.91 7.40 -11.02
C ALA A 216 -2.12 8.24 -10.58
N ASP A 217 -2.68 9.03 -11.49
CA ASP A 217 -3.95 9.76 -11.30
C ASP A 217 -4.00 10.61 -10.01
N SER A 218 -2.88 11.23 -9.64
CA SER A 218 -2.72 11.95 -8.37
C SER A 218 -2.69 13.48 -8.51
N PHE A 219 -2.88 14.02 -9.71
CA PHE A 219 -2.86 15.45 -10.05
C PHE A 219 -1.48 16.14 -9.93
N ILE A 220 -0.38 15.39 -9.92
CA ILE A 220 0.97 15.94 -9.74
C ILE A 220 1.32 16.86 -10.91
N SER A 221 1.63 18.13 -10.61
CA SER A 221 2.05 19.12 -11.61
C SER A 221 3.47 19.66 -11.35
N SER A 222 4.01 19.46 -10.16
CA SER A 222 5.36 19.90 -9.80
C SER A 222 6.08 18.88 -8.91
N ILE A 223 7.37 18.69 -9.18
CA ILE A 223 8.23 17.75 -8.46
C ILE A 223 9.52 18.49 -8.10
N SER A 224 9.87 18.49 -6.82
CA SER A 224 11.14 19.03 -6.35
C SER A 224 12.32 18.25 -6.93
N GLY A 225 13.42 18.95 -7.24
CA GLY A 225 14.70 18.34 -7.65
C GLY A 225 15.25 17.30 -6.67
N THR A 226 14.83 17.35 -5.40
CA THR A 226 15.26 16.40 -4.35
C THR A 226 14.16 15.43 -3.91
N ALA A 227 13.02 15.39 -4.60
CA ALA A 227 11.87 14.56 -4.20
C ALA A 227 12.24 13.07 -4.05
N PHE A 228 13.06 12.55 -4.98
CA PHE A 228 13.52 11.16 -5.07
C PHE A 228 14.99 10.98 -4.64
N ASP A 229 15.53 11.87 -3.80
CA ASP A 229 16.94 11.79 -3.42
C ASP A 229 17.28 10.43 -2.77
N GLY A 230 18.42 9.87 -3.15
CA GLY A 230 18.86 8.53 -2.74
C GLY A 230 17.95 7.35 -3.16
N SER A 231 16.88 7.59 -3.92
CA SER A 231 15.90 6.56 -4.27
C SER A 231 16.11 6.01 -5.68
N ALA A 232 15.83 4.72 -5.83
CA ALA A 232 16.03 3.96 -7.07
C ALA A 232 14.95 2.89 -7.25
N PRO A 233 13.66 3.24 -7.34
CA PRO A 233 12.60 2.24 -7.53
C PRO A 233 12.81 1.46 -8.84
N GLN A 234 12.37 0.20 -8.89
CA GLN A 234 12.32 -0.52 -10.16
C GLN A 234 11.19 0.00 -11.02
N ARG A 235 10.01 0.24 -10.41
CA ARG A 235 8.85 0.77 -11.11
C ARG A 235 8.36 2.03 -10.42
N LEU A 236 8.21 3.10 -11.18
CA LEU A 236 7.62 4.35 -10.76
C LEU A 236 6.52 4.72 -11.77
N ASP A 237 5.28 4.72 -11.33
CA ASP A 237 4.15 5.14 -12.15
C ASP A 237 3.79 6.60 -11.84
N LEU A 238 3.95 7.49 -12.83
CA LEU A 238 3.52 8.88 -12.80
C LEU A 238 2.45 9.16 -13.88
N SER A 239 1.80 8.12 -14.42
CA SER A 239 0.78 8.27 -15.45
C SER A 239 -0.46 9.01 -14.93
N GLY A 240 -1.22 9.63 -15.84
CA GLY A 240 -2.48 10.33 -15.48
C GLY A 240 -2.31 11.54 -14.57
N ASN A 241 -1.11 12.13 -14.54
CA ASN A 241 -0.81 13.34 -13.78
C ASN A 241 -0.86 14.60 -14.66
N ASN A 242 -0.52 15.75 -14.08
CA ASN A 242 -0.59 17.06 -14.73
C ASN A 242 0.80 17.62 -15.04
N LEU A 243 1.77 16.75 -15.35
CA LEU A 243 3.12 17.17 -15.72
C LEU A 243 3.11 17.81 -17.11
N THR A 244 3.59 19.04 -17.21
CA THR A 244 3.74 19.77 -18.48
C THR A 244 5.17 19.78 -19.00
N THR A 245 6.13 19.38 -18.15
CA THR A 245 7.57 19.30 -18.41
C THR A 245 8.17 18.11 -17.66
N LEU A 246 9.33 17.62 -18.12
CA LEU A 246 10.18 16.70 -17.38
C LEU A 246 11.52 17.38 -17.10
N SER A 247 11.66 17.90 -15.88
CA SER A 247 12.89 18.58 -15.48
C SER A 247 14.07 17.61 -15.48
N ARG A 248 15.15 18.00 -16.17
CA ARG A 248 16.40 17.24 -16.20
C ARG A 248 16.93 16.96 -14.79
N ASP A 249 16.81 17.94 -13.89
CA ASP A 249 17.39 17.88 -12.54
C ASP A 249 16.65 16.88 -11.64
N VAL A 250 15.37 16.64 -11.91
CA VAL A 250 14.57 15.61 -11.23
C VAL A 250 14.88 14.23 -11.82
N PHE A 251 14.74 14.09 -13.14
CA PHE A 251 14.65 12.77 -13.76
C PHE A 251 16.01 12.17 -14.15
N MET A 252 17.03 12.96 -14.51
CA MET A 252 18.32 12.37 -14.87
C MET A 252 19.00 11.62 -13.72
N PRO A 253 19.10 12.17 -12.49
CA PRO A 253 19.67 11.43 -11.37
C PRO A 253 18.87 10.17 -11.03
N LEU A 254 17.54 10.26 -11.11
CA LEU A 254 16.64 9.13 -10.87
C LEU A 254 16.87 8.00 -11.90
N LEU A 255 16.83 8.33 -13.19
CA LEU A 255 17.03 7.36 -14.28
C LEU A 255 18.38 6.66 -14.19
N VAL A 256 19.45 7.40 -13.88
CA VAL A 256 20.79 6.85 -13.68
C VAL A 256 20.79 5.84 -12.53
N ARG A 257 20.17 6.17 -11.39
CA ARG A 257 20.05 5.25 -10.25
C ARG A 257 19.22 4.01 -10.58
N MET A 258 18.08 4.17 -11.26
CA MET A 258 17.23 3.06 -11.71
C MET A 258 17.99 2.11 -12.65
N TYR A 259 18.71 2.67 -13.63
CA TYR A 259 19.53 1.90 -14.57
C TYR A 259 20.65 1.12 -13.86
N HIS A 260 21.41 1.76 -12.97
CA HIS A 260 22.47 1.08 -12.22
C HIS A 260 21.93 -0.03 -11.33
N ARG A 261 20.79 0.17 -10.67
CA ARG A 261 20.17 -0.84 -9.82
C ARG A 261 19.70 -2.04 -10.64
N SER A 262 19.07 -1.81 -11.79
CA SER A 262 18.69 -2.86 -12.74
C SER A 262 19.90 -3.68 -13.19
N TRP A 263 21.02 -3.03 -13.50
CA TRP A 263 22.24 -3.75 -13.87
C TRP A 263 22.79 -4.62 -12.73
N GLN A 264 22.69 -4.15 -11.48
CA GLN A 264 23.19 -4.87 -10.31
C GLN A 264 22.34 -6.07 -9.90
N PHE A 265 21.01 -5.97 -9.98
CA PHE A 265 20.08 -6.96 -9.40
C PHE A 265 19.13 -7.61 -10.43
N GLY A 266 19.19 -7.19 -11.68
CA GLY A 266 18.25 -7.62 -12.72
C GLY A 266 16.90 -6.91 -12.67
N GLY A 267 16.08 -7.20 -13.69
CA GLY A 267 14.75 -6.64 -13.87
C GLY A 267 14.74 -5.29 -14.60
N GLU A 268 13.63 -4.99 -15.26
CA GLU A 268 13.52 -3.84 -16.16
C GLU A 268 13.01 -2.61 -15.40
N PRO A 269 13.80 -1.53 -15.32
CA PRO A 269 13.38 -0.31 -14.68
C PRO A 269 12.35 0.38 -15.56
N MET A 270 11.27 0.87 -14.95
CA MET A 270 10.13 1.44 -15.65
C MET A 270 9.68 2.73 -14.96
N LEU A 271 9.64 3.81 -15.74
CA LEU A 271 9.04 5.08 -15.40
C LEU A 271 7.87 5.32 -16.35
N ALA A 272 6.65 5.08 -15.89
CA ALA A 272 5.43 5.32 -16.67
C ALA A 272 5.05 6.81 -16.57
N LEU A 273 4.77 7.41 -17.72
CA LEU A 273 4.52 8.84 -17.91
C LEU A 273 3.29 9.13 -18.77
N GLY A 274 2.59 8.09 -19.23
CA GLY A 274 1.42 8.19 -20.08
C GLY A 274 0.37 9.14 -19.51
N ASN A 275 -0.45 9.71 -20.39
CA ASN A 275 -1.55 10.61 -20.01
C ASN A 275 -1.12 11.86 -19.21
N ASN A 276 0.13 12.31 -19.35
CA ASN A 276 0.56 13.64 -18.88
C ASN A 276 0.52 14.68 -20.02
N PRO A 277 0.10 15.93 -19.78
CA PRO A 277 -0.01 16.97 -20.79
C PRO A 277 1.35 17.63 -21.12
N LEU A 278 2.39 16.82 -21.34
CA LEU A 278 3.77 17.24 -21.62
C LEU A 278 3.84 18.13 -22.86
N SER A 279 4.30 19.36 -22.69
CA SER A 279 4.30 20.36 -23.79
C SER A 279 5.24 19.99 -24.93
N CYS A 280 6.37 19.32 -24.62
CA CYS A 280 7.46 19.05 -25.55
C CYS A 280 7.90 20.29 -26.34
N TYR A 281 7.88 21.45 -25.67
CA TYR A 281 8.19 22.74 -26.24
C TYR A 281 9.29 23.42 -25.42
N GLY A 282 10.27 24.00 -26.11
CA GLY A 282 11.39 24.69 -25.52
C GLY A 282 12.58 23.79 -25.18
N CYS A 283 13.70 24.44 -24.82
CA CYS A 283 14.96 23.76 -24.58
C CYS A 283 15.02 22.90 -23.31
N SER A 284 14.01 22.98 -22.43
CA SER A 284 13.87 22.07 -21.28
C SER A 284 13.72 20.61 -21.70
N PHE A 285 13.30 20.31 -22.95
CA PHE A 285 13.20 18.95 -23.50
C PHE A 285 14.46 18.50 -24.28
N ARG A 286 15.47 19.37 -24.46
CA ARG A 286 16.68 19.05 -25.26
C ARG A 286 17.44 17.84 -24.71
N TRP A 287 17.37 17.61 -23.40
CA TRP A 287 18.01 16.44 -22.79
C TRP A 287 17.33 15.12 -23.22
N LEU A 288 16.01 15.11 -23.45
CA LEU A 288 15.29 13.92 -23.95
C LEU A 288 15.63 13.61 -25.41
N VAL A 289 15.84 14.63 -26.24
CA VAL A 289 16.34 14.48 -27.63
C VAL A 289 17.71 13.78 -27.65
N SER A 290 18.53 14.03 -26.63
CA SER A 290 19.81 13.35 -26.42
C SER A 290 19.64 11.97 -25.79
N LEU A 291 18.74 11.84 -24.81
CA LEU A 291 18.49 10.60 -24.06
C LEU A 291 18.00 9.47 -24.95
N ARG A 292 17.08 9.74 -25.90
CA ARG A 292 16.54 8.74 -26.82
C ARG A 292 17.59 8.02 -27.68
N LYS A 293 18.81 8.59 -27.78
CA LYS A 293 19.94 7.99 -28.51
C LYS A 293 20.80 7.09 -27.63
N ARG A 294 20.59 7.10 -26.30
CA ARG A 294 21.34 6.32 -25.32
C ARG A 294 20.62 4.99 -25.07
N ARG A 295 21.24 3.91 -25.55
CA ARG A 295 20.74 2.54 -25.38
C ARG A 295 20.47 2.23 -23.90
N GLY A 296 19.27 1.74 -23.61
CA GLY A 296 18.86 1.25 -22.30
C GLY A 296 18.25 2.32 -21.39
N PHE A 297 18.42 3.61 -21.70
CA PHE A 297 17.71 4.69 -21.00
C PHE A 297 16.37 5.02 -21.66
N ASP A 298 16.29 4.82 -22.98
CA ASP A 298 15.10 5.03 -23.79
C ASP A 298 13.97 4.07 -23.41
N SER A 299 14.29 2.84 -23.03
CA SER A 299 13.32 1.84 -22.56
C SER A 299 12.79 2.09 -21.14
N ILE A 300 13.45 2.94 -20.35
CA ILE A 300 13.00 3.26 -18.98
C ILE A 300 11.77 4.15 -19.01
N LEU A 301 11.74 5.12 -19.94
CA LEU A 301 10.60 6.02 -20.12
C LEU A 301 9.48 5.30 -20.86
N PHE A 302 8.75 4.47 -20.13
CA PHE A 302 7.56 3.79 -20.63
C PHE A 302 6.51 4.84 -21.01
N ASP A 303 5.70 4.51 -22.02
CA ASP A 303 4.52 5.25 -22.50
C ASP A 303 4.65 6.79 -22.62
N PHE A 304 5.87 7.32 -22.73
CA PHE A 304 6.12 8.74 -22.93
C PHE A 304 5.47 9.22 -24.22
N ALA A 305 4.63 10.25 -24.10
CA ALA A 305 4.10 11.00 -25.22
C ALA A 305 3.97 12.48 -24.87
N CYS A 306 4.23 13.32 -25.85
CA CYS A 306 3.88 14.73 -25.81
C CYS A 306 2.36 14.90 -25.86
N ARG A 307 1.86 16.08 -25.48
CA ARG A 307 0.45 16.45 -25.57
C ARG A 307 -0.13 16.29 -26.98
N ASP A 308 0.70 16.45 -28.01
CA ASP A 308 0.32 16.26 -29.42
C ASP A 308 0.48 14.82 -29.93
N GLY A 309 0.73 13.87 -29.03
CA GLY A 309 0.93 12.44 -29.33
C GLY A 309 2.35 12.08 -29.80
N THR A 310 3.27 13.04 -29.89
CA THR A 310 4.65 12.72 -30.33
C THR A 310 5.36 11.81 -29.31
N PRO A 311 5.82 10.61 -29.72
CA PRO A 311 6.54 9.71 -28.82
C PRO A 311 8.00 10.13 -28.62
N LEU A 312 8.69 9.51 -27.66
CA LEU A 312 10.09 9.83 -27.32
C LEU A 312 11.02 9.75 -28.55
N HIS A 313 10.88 8.71 -29.36
CA HIS A 313 11.70 8.52 -30.57
C HIS A 313 11.42 9.58 -31.65
N GLY A 314 10.27 10.28 -31.60
CA GLY A 314 9.90 11.37 -32.51
C GLY A 314 10.46 12.75 -32.13
N LEU A 315 11.03 12.92 -30.94
CA LEU A 315 11.50 14.23 -30.46
C LEU A 315 12.75 14.73 -31.16
N THR A 316 12.70 15.86 -31.86
CA THR A 316 13.88 16.53 -32.45
C THR A 316 14.02 17.96 -31.92
N ASN A 317 15.20 18.58 -32.05
CA ASN A 317 15.41 20.00 -31.71
C ASN A 317 14.38 20.89 -32.42
N ARG A 318 14.12 20.61 -33.71
CA ARG A 318 13.10 21.30 -34.50
C ARG A 318 11.70 21.11 -33.96
N LYS A 319 11.34 19.87 -33.58
CA LYS A 319 10.03 19.54 -33.01
C LYS A 319 9.79 20.30 -31.70
N ILE A 320 10.82 20.36 -30.83
CA ILE A 320 10.74 21.08 -29.55
C ILE A 320 11.00 22.59 -29.69
N ARG A 321 11.24 23.10 -30.90
CA ARG A 321 11.62 24.50 -31.18
C ARG A 321 12.83 24.98 -30.36
N CYS A 322 13.86 24.14 -30.28
CA CYS A 322 15.14 24.44 -29.62
C CYS A 322 16.30 24.28 -30.62
N ASP A 323 16.33 25.15 -31.63
CA ASP A 323 17.28 25.06 -32.75
C ASP A 323 18.50 25.99 -32.61
N PHE A 324 18.50 26.90 -31.63
CA PHE A 324 19.58 27.87 -31.47
C PHE A 324 20.62 27.41 -30.45
N ASN A 325 21.85 27.23 -30.94
CA ASN A 325 23.07 27.27 -30.13
C ASN A 325 23.32 28.73 -29.69
N GLY A 326 22.55 29.23 -28.74
CA GLY A 326 22.89 30.46 -28.02
C GLY A 326 23.69 30.10 -26.75
N PRO A 327 24.75 30.84 -26.39
CA PRO A 327 25.52 30.57 -25.19
C PRO A 327 24.66 30.89 -23.96
N PHE A 328 24.72 30.02 -22.96
CA PHE A 328 24.41 30.38 -21.57
C PHE A 328 25.63 31.07 -20.97
#